data_AF-A0A2H6BTV7-F1
#
_entry.id   AF-A0A2H6BTV7-F1
#
_cell.length_a   1.000
_cell.length_b   1.000
_cell.length_c   1.000
_cell.angle_alpha   90.00
_cell.angle_beta   90.00
_cell.angle_gamma   90.00
#
_symmetry.space_group_name_H-M   'P 1'
#
loop_
_entity.id
_entity.type
_entity.pdbx_description
1 polymer ?
#
loop_
_entity_poly.entity_id
_entity_poly.type
_entity_poly.pdbx_seq_one_letter_code
_entity_poly.pdbx_strand_id
1 'polypeptide(L)' 'MKIQFVAKFSKDLRKIKDQKLLSEIKTVVNECKLAQTLDDIKNLKKLKGYQGFYRIKI' A
#
# COMPACT_ATOMS: atom_id res chain seq x y z
N MET A 1 7.53 8.28 5.72
CA MET A 1 8.01 8.32 4.30
C MET A 1 7.24 9.34 3.45
N LYS A 2 7.80 9.84 2.34
CA LYS A 2 7.05 10.65 1.35
C LYS A 2 6.24 9.73 0.43
N ILE A 3 4.92 9.88 0.40
CA ILE A 3 4.02 9.03 -0.42
C ILE A 3 3.57 9.78 -1.67
N GLN A 4 3.56 9.07 -2.79
CA GLN A 4 2.92 9.49 -4.02
C GLN A 4 1.97 8.40 -4.52
N PHE A 5 0.85 8.80 -5.10
CA PHE A 5 -0.12 7.87 -5.70
C PHE A 5 -0.18 8.09 -7.20
N VAL A 6 -0.20 7.00 -7.95
CA VAL A 6 -0.47 7.04 -9.39
C VAL A 6 -1.96 7.22 -9.65
N ALA A 7 -2.33 7.85 -10.76
CA ALA A 7 -3.73 8.11 -11.12
C ALA A 7 -4.59 6.83 -11.17
N LYS A 8 -3.97 5.69 -11.53
CA LYS A 8 -4.64 4.38 -11.56
C LYS A 8 -5.13 3.94 -10.17
N PHE A 9 -4.41 4.27 -9.10
CA PHE A 9 -4.76 3.87 -7.74
C PHE A 9 -6.14 4.38 -7.32
N SER A 10 -6.43 5.66 -7.56
CA SER A 10 -7.75 6.24 -7.27
C SER A 10 -8.88 5.60 -8.09
N LYS A 11 -8.61 5.26 -9.36
CA LYS A 11 -9.58 4.57 -10.22
C LYS A 11 -9.89 3.17 -9.70
N ASP A 12 -8.88 2.45 -9.21
CA ASP A 12 -9.04 1.10 -8.69
C ASP A 12 -9.79 1.10 -7.34
N LEU A 13 -9.49 2.07 -6.45
CA LEU A 13 -10.23 2.24 -5.18
C LEU A 13 -11.74 2.45 -5.39
N ARG A 14 -12.13 3.26 -6.37
CA ARG A 14 -13.57 3.52 -6.66
C ARG A 14 -14.35 2.28 -7.10
N LYS A 15 -13.66 1.24 -7.59
CA LYS A 15 -14.30 -0.02 -8.02
C LYS A 15 -14.53 -0.99 -6.87
N ILE A 16 -13.87 -0.80 -5.73
CA ILE A 16 -14.00 -1.66 -4.56
C ILE A 16 -15.28 -1.28 -3.82
N LYS A 17 -16.21 -2.23 -3.70
CA LYS A 17 -17.47 -2.07 -2.93
C LYS A 17 -17.33 -2.52 -1.48
N ASP A 18 -16.34 -3.36 -1.20
CA ASP A 18 -16.07 -3.88 0.13
C ASP A 18 -15.48 -2.77 1.03
N GLN A 19 -16.28 -2.32 1.99
CA GLN A 19 -15.91 -1.27 2.94
C GLN A 19 -14.83 -1.71 3.91
N LYS A 20 -14.76 -3.01 4.25
CA LYS A 20 -13.73 -3.55 5.12
C LYS A 20 -12.38 -3.48 4.42
N LEU A 21 -12.33 -3.90 3.16
CA LEU A 21 -11.12 -3.81 2.34
C LEU A 21 -10.66 -2.35 2.18
N LEU A 22 -11.58 -1.41 1.95
CA LEU A 22 -11.23 0.02 1.87
C LEU A 22 -10.65 0.55 3.18
N SER A 23 -11.19 0.12 4.33
CA SER A 23 -10.68 0.47 5.65
C SER A 23 -9.26 -0.08 5.86
N GLU A 24 -9.03 -1.35 5.52
CA GLU A 24 -7.71 -1.98 5.63
C GLU A 24 -6.67 -1.29 4.72
N ILE A 25 -7.04 -0.94 3.47
CA ILE A 25 -6.16 -0.16 2.59
C ILE A 25 -5.81 1.19 3.21
N LYS A 26 -6.79 1.88 3.81
CA LYS A 26 -6.55 3.18 4.48
C LYS A 26 -5.57 3.04 5.65
N THR A 27 -5.71 1.98 6.44
CA THR A 27 -4.79 1.67 7.55
C THR A 27 -3.37 1.45 7.03
N VAL A 28 -3.20 0.60 6.00
CA VAL A 28 -1.89 0.34 5.39
C VAL A 28 -1.25 1.62 4.84
N VAL A 29 -2.01 2.48 4.17
CA VAL A 29 -1.51 3.76 3.67
C VAL A 29 -1.02 4.66 4.82
N ASN A 30 -1.73 4.68 5.94
CA ASN A 30 -1.32 5.47 7.12
C ASN A 30 -0.06 4.89 7.79
N GLU A 31 0.03 3.56 7.94
CA GLU A 31 1.24 2.89 8.42
C GLU A 31 2.45 3.25 7.54
N CYS A 32 2.30 3.21 6.21
CA CYS A 32 3.37 3.61 5.28
C CYS A 32 3.78 5.09 5.43
N LYS A 33 2.85 5.99 5.79
CA LYS A 33 3.19 7.41 6.02
C LYS A 33 4.06 7.56 7.26
N LEU A 34 3.71 6.84 8.33
CA LEU A 34 4.37 6.88 9.64
C LEU A 34 5.68 6.09 9.68
N ALA A 35 5.83 5.09 8.81
CA ALA A 35 7.05 4.30 8.69
C ALA A 35 8.28 5.18 8.42
N GLN A 36 9.38 4.85 9.11
CA GLN A 36 10.69 5.47 8.91
C GLN A 36 11.55 4.59 8.00
N THR A 37 11.39 3.28 8.10
CA THR A 37 12.11 2.26 7.32
C THR A 37 11.13 1.31 6.62
N LEU A 38 11.64 0.49 5.69
CA LEU A 38 10.82 -0.54 5.03
C LEU A 38 10.44 -1.68 5.98
N ASP A 39 11.25 -1.92 7.02
CA ASP A 39 11.03 -2.98 8.00
C ASP A 39 9.86 -2.67 8.95
N ASP A 40 9.52 -1.38 9.10
CA ASP A 40 8.34 -0.93 9.87
C ASP A 40 7.01 -1.32 9.20
N ILE A 41 7.03 -1.63 7.89
CA ILE A 41 5.83 -1.89 7.10
C ILE A 41 5.47 -3.38 7.18
N LYS A 42 4.35 -3.67 7.83
CA LYS A 42 3.85 -5.05 7.97
C LYS A 42 3.46 -5.66 6.63
N ASN A 43 3.63 -6.98 6.52
CA ASN A 43 3.27 -7.78 5.34
C ASN A 43 3.92 -7.32 4.02
N LEU A 44 5.02 -6.56 4.09
CA LEU A 44 5.78 -6.12 2.92
C LEU A 44 6.62 -7.27 2.37
N LYS A 45 6.43 -7.59 1.08
CA LYS A 45 7.23 -8.58 0.36
C LYS A 45 7.84 -7.97 -0.89
N LYS A 46 9.14 -8.16 -1.09
CA LYS A 46 9.84 -7.74 -2.30
C LYS A 46 9.34 -8.54 -3.51
N LEU A 47 9.09 -7.86 -4.63
CA LEU A 47 8.70 -8.52 -5.87
C LEU A 47 9.93 -9.14 -6.55
N LYS A 48 9.79 -10.40 -7.00
CA LYS A 48 10.84 -11.07 -7.78
C LYS A 48 10.95 -10.42 -9.16
N GLY A 49 12.18 -10.21 -9.64
CA GLY A 49 12.44 -9.65 -10.98
C GLY A 49 12.38 -8.12 -11.08
N TYR A 50 12.09 -7.40 -9.98
CA TYR A 50 12.03 -5.95 -9.97
C TYR A 50 12.94 -5.36 -8.88
N GLN A 51 13.73 -4.33 -9.20
CA GLN A 51 14.52 -3.61 -8.21
C GLN A 51 13.70 -2.50 -7.56
N GLY A 52 13.61 -2.51 -6.23
CA GLY A 52 12.90 -1.46 -5.47
C GLY A 52 11.37 -1.58 -5.43
N PHE A 53 10.79 -2.68 -5.93
CA PHE A 53 9.35 -2.89 -5.91
C PHE A 53 8.94 -3.88 -4.82
N TYR A 54 7.86 -3.53 -4.12
CA TYR A 54 7.32 -4.29 -3.01
C TYR A 54 5.80 -4.40 -3.12
N ARG A 55 5.24 -5.43 -2.48
CA ARG A 55 3.80 -5.65 -2.37
C ARG A 55 3.43 -5.86 -0.91
N ILE A 56 2.33 -5.25 -0.51
CA ILE A 56 1.66 -5.53 0.77
C ILE A 56 0.44 -6.40 0.45
N LYS A 57 0.28 -7.51 1.16
CA LYS A 57 -0.94 -8.33 1.08
C LYS A 57 -1.93 -7.84 2.13
N ILE A 58 -3.13 -7.51 1.68
CA ILE A 58 -4.32 -7.21 2.50
C ILE A 58 -5.23 -8.42 2.38
#